data_AF-A0A7C5AC86-F1
#
_entry.id   AF-A0A7C5AC86-F1
#
_cell.length_a   1.000
_cell.length_b   1.000
_cell.length_c   1.000
_cell.angle_alpha   90.00
_cell.angle_beta   90.00
_cell.angle_gamma   90.00
#
_symmetry.space_group_name_H-M   'P 1'
#
loop_
_entity.id
_entity.type
_entity.pdbx_description
1 polymer ?
#
loop_
_entity_poly.entity_id
_entity_poly.type
_entity_poly.pdbx_seq_one_letter_code
_entity_poly.pdbx_strand_id
1 'polypeptide(L)'
;MIHGFKPLRYSDAAGSLQNLVSQPYDKIPPDEKARLEDASPHNVVRLIRGETSPDDTQWYAGVRPRVEAWLKEGVLVQDETPSLYAYRQRFTAPDGTVHTRTGVTGVFDLAHEDKVLHHERTHGRAKIDRLRLLEASEIHFGQIFLVRHEGPSLPVADLPDFESAPIVKDRDGAEHSFQRIENPDLVQGLEEAFASSGFVIADGHHRFTVATQYAKDHPACAGKQQVMVTVVDVDDPGLVVLPTHRLLSGLPTERTMGIL
;
A
#
# COMPACT_ATOMS: atom_id res chain seq x y z
N MET A 1 -9.38 4.25 -13.77
CA MET A 1 -8.83 5.63 -13.76
C MET A 1 -8.65 6.08 -12.31
N ILE A 2 -7.63 6.89 -12.02
CA ILE A 2 -7.22 7.25 -10.64
C ILE A 2 -7.80 8.61 -10.25
N HIS A 3 -8.38 8.70 -9.05
CA HIS A 3 -8.98 9.93 -8.53
C HIS A 3 -8.82 10.06 -7.01
N GLY A 4 -9.15 11.25 -6.49
CA GLY A 4 -9.15 11.52 -5.06
C GLY A 4 -10.17 10.70 -4.26
N PHE A 5 -9.88 10.45 -2.98
CA PHE A 5 -10.75 9.66 -2.09
C PHE A 5 -10.77 10.23 -0.67
N LYS A 6 -11.69 9.72 0.16
CA LYS A 6 -11.83 10.08 1.58
C LYS A 6 -11.20 9.00 2.46
N PRO A 7 -9.88 9.05 2.74
CA PRO A 7 -9.22 8.03 3.55
C PRO A 7 -9.73 8.02 4.99
N LEU A 8 -9.60 6.86 5.62
CA LEU A 8 -9.52 6.77 7.07
C LEU A 8 -8.06 7.00 7.48
N ARG A 9 -7.84 7.92 8.42
CA ARG A 9 -6.50 8.23 8.96
C ARG A 9 -6.52 8.26 10.48
N TYR A 10 -5.38 8.02 11.08
CA TYR A 10 -5.22 8.27 12.51
C TYR A 10 -5.36 9.77 12.80
N SER A 11 -6.03 10.08 13.90
CA SER A 11 -6.03 11.42 14.49
C SER A 11 -4.91 11.55 15.52
N ASP A 12 -4.70 12.77 16.03
CA ASP A 12 -3.76 13.01 17.13
C ASP A 12 -4.13 12.25 18.42
N ALA A 13 -5.42 11.90 18.60
CA ALA A 13 -5.89 11.12 19.75
C ALA A 13 -5.37 9.67 19.73
N ALA A 14 -4.93 9.17 18.57
CA ALA A 14 -4.34 7.84 18.46
C ALA A 14 -2.92 7.77 19.04
N GLY A 15 -2.28 8.92 19.28
CA GLY A 15 -0.91 9.01 19.78
C GLY A 15 0.13 9.05 18.65
N SER A 16 1.37 8.69 18.97
CA SER A 16 2.47 8.78 18.01
C SER A 16 2.28 7.80 16.84
N LEU A 17 2.21 8.34 15.61
CA LEU A 17 2.05 7.55 14.38
C LEU A 17 3.10 6.44 14.22
N GLN A 18 4.31 6.65 14.76
CA GLN A 18 5.39 5.67 14.78
C GLN A 18 5.01 4.35 15.48
N ASN A 19 4.08 4.40 16.44
CA ASN A 19 3.59 3.24 17.20
C ASN A 19 2.29 2.67 16.62
N LEU A 20 1.73 3.25 15.56
CA LEU A 20 0.43 2.91 15.00
C LEU A 20 0.50 2.15 13.68
N VAL A 21 1.64 2.23 13.00
CA VAL A 21 1.86 1.56 11.71
C VAL A 21 2.58 0.22 11.89
N SER A 22 2.62 -0.56 10.81
CA SER A 22 3.35 -1.82 10.75
C SER A 22 3.92 -2.05 9.36
N GLN A 23 4.76 -3.08 9.26
CA GLN A 23 5.13 -3.68 7.97
C GLN A 23 3.90 -4.31 7.29
N PRO A 24 3.98 -4.63 5.98
CA PRO A 24 2.99 -5.49 5.33
C PRO A 24 2.82 -6.82 6.09
N TYR A 25 1.58 -7.31 6.16
CA TYR A 25 1.15 -8.46 6.96
C TYR A 25 1.99 -9.74 6.81
N ASP A 26 2.58 -9.96 5.64
CA ASP A 26 3.41 -11.12 5.28
C ASP A 26 4.89 -10.97 5.66
N LYS A 27 5.27 -9.80 6.20
CA LYS A 27 6.63 -9.48 6.70
C LYS A 27 6.70 -9.36 8.22
N ILE A 28 5.60 -9.65 8.92
CA ILE A 28 5.53 -9.57 10.38
C ILE A 28 5.65 -11.00 10.93
N PRO A 29 6.70 -11.36 11.67
CA PRO A 29 6.77 -12.62 12.43
C PRO A 29 5.98 -12.52 13.75
N PRO A 30 5.64 -13.64 14.43
CA PRO A 30 4.77 -13.63 15.62
C PRO A 30 5.29 -12.76 16.78
N ASP A 31 6.59 -12.78 17.05
CA ASP A 31 7.27 -11.93 18.04
C ASP A 31 7.13 -10.43 17.71
N GLU A 32 7.30 -10.06 16.44
CA GLU A 32 7.07 -8.68 15.99
C GLU A 32 5.59 -8.28 16.11
N LYS A 33 4.65 -9.22 15.92
CA LYS A 33 3.22 -8.97 16.18
C LYS A 33 3.01 -8.49 17.60
N ALA A 34 3.50 -9.28 18.56
CA ALA A 34 3.32 -9.02 19.98
C ALA A 34 3.94 -7.67 20.34
N ARG A 35 5.15 -7.38 19.83
CA ARG A 35 5.81 -6.08 20.04
C ARG A 35 4.98 -4.91 19.52
N LEU A 36 4.40 -5.02 18.32
CA LEU A 36 3.56 -3.97 17.74
C LEU A 36 2.21 -3.82 18.48
N GLU A 37 1.65 -4.92 18.97
CA GLU A 37 0.44 -4.91 19.79
C GLU A 37 0.68 -4.26 21.16
N ASP A 38 1.83 -4.50 21.77
CA ASP A 38 2.24 -3.89 23.04
C ASP A 38 2.59 -2.40 22.87
N ALA A 39 3.08 -1.99 21.70
CA ALA A 39 3.43 -0.61 21.41
C ALA A 39 2.20 0.32 21.39
N SER A 40 1.03 -0.17 20.95
CA SER A 40 -0.21 0.58 20.98
C SER A 40 -1.46 -0.30 20.91
N PRO A 41 -2.53 0.01 21.68
CA PRO A 41 -3.84 -0.62 21.49
C PRO A 41 -4.45 -0.31 20.12
N HIS A 42 -3.96 0.74 19.44
CA HIS A 42 -4.41 1.18 18.13
C HIS A 42 -3.42 0.86 17.01
N ASN A 43 -2.47 -0.07 17.20
CA ASN A 43 -1.57 -0.44 16.11
C ASN A 43 -2.33 -1.19 15.00
N VAL A 44 -2.08 -0.80 13.75
CA VAL A 44 -2.74 -1.34 12.54
C VAL A 44 -2.53 -2.84 12.37
N VAL A 45 -1.49 -3.43 12.99
CA VAL A 45 -1.25 -4.89 13.01
C VAL A 45 -2.50 -5.65 13.46
N ARG A 46 -3.26 -5.08 14.40
CA ARG A 46 -4.51 -5.64 14.95
C ARG A 46 -5.63 -5.76 13.90
N LEU A 47 -5.53 -5.01 12.80
CA LEU A 47 -6.48 -4.99 11.69
C LEU A 47 -6.01 -5.82 10.50
N ILE A 48 -4.69 -5.95 10.30
CA ILE A 48 -4.15 -6.56 9.07
C ILE A 48 -3.60 -7.98 9.25
N ARG A 49 -3.37 -8.42 10.49
CA ARG A 49 -2.76 -9.72 10.81
C ARG A 49 -3.35 -10.38 12.06
N GLY A 50 -4.06 -11.48 11.86
CA GLY A 50 -4.62 -12.32 12.94
C GLY A 50 -3.70 -13.46 13.41
N GLU A 51 -4.32 -14.42 14.10
CA GLU A 51 -3.82 -15.70 14.62
C GLU A 51 -2.62 -16.32 13.88
N THR A 52 -2.90 -16.84 12.68
CA THR A 52 -1.99 -17.48 11.70
C THR A 52 -2.75 -18.41 10.72
N SER A 53 -4.07 -18.61 10.88
CA SER A 53 -4.86 -19.46 9.98
C SER A 53 -5.83 -18.64 9.12
N PRO A 54 -5.97 -18.94 7.81
CA PRO A 54 -7.06 -18.44 7.00
C PRO A 54 -8.44 -18.73 7.63
N ASP A 55 -8.55 -19.75 8.48
CA ASP A 55 -9.82 -20.17 9.11
C ASP A 55 -10.15 -19.43 10.41
N ASP A 56 -9.42 -18.36 10.73
CA ASP A 56 -9.71 -17.48 11.86
C ASP A 56 -10.91 -16.56 11.56
N THR A 57 -12.07 -17.15 11.31
CA THR A 57 -13.33 -16.46 10.96
C THR A 57 -13.75 -15.45 12.02
N GLN A 58 -13.45 -15.73 13.28
CA GLN A 58 -13.72 -14.83 14.39
C GLN A 58 -12.87 -13.56 14.31
N TRP A 59 -11.57 -13.67 13.99
CA TRP A 59 -10.73 -12.50 13.81
C TRP A 59 -11.22 -11.60 12.68
N TYR A 60 -11.50 -12.17 11.49
CA TYR A 60 -12.01 -11.39 10.34
C TYR A 60 -13.30 -10.65 10.70
N ALA A 61 -14.28 -11.35 11.31
CA ALA A 61 -15.54 -10.75 11.75
C ALA A 61 -15.35 -9.63 12.78
N GLY A 62 -14.25 -9.65 13.54
CA GLY A 62 -13.90 -8.63 14.52
C GLY A 62 -13.20 -7.39 13.95
N VAL A 63 -12.73 -7.41 12.69
CA VAL A 63 -11.98 -6.27 12.12
C VAL A 63 -12.87 -5.05 11.92
N ARG A 64 -14.03 -5.19 11.28
CA ARG A 64 -14.93 -4.05 11.05
C ARG A 64 -15.45 -3.41 12.34
N PRO A 65 -15.95 -4.18 13.33
CA PRO A 65 -16.33 -3.62 14.63
C PRO A 65 -15.18 -2.87 15.32
N ARG A 66 -13.93 -3.32 15.16
CA ARG A 66 -12.76 -2.62 15.73
C ARG A 66 -12.51 -1.28 15.03
N VAL A 67 -12.63 -1.22 13.71
CA VAL A 67 -12.52 0.05 12.97
C VAL A 67 -13.63 1.02 13.37
N GLU A 68 -14.87 0.54 13.49
CA GLU A 68 -16.02 1.34 13.93
C GLU A 68 -15.84 1.86 15.37
N ALA A 69 -15.27 1.04 16.27
CA ALA A 69 -14.91 1.47 17.62
C ALA A 69 -13.86 2.59 17.57
N TRP A 70 -12.78 2.42 16.79
CA TRP A 70 -11.75 3.44 16.65
C TRP A 70 -12.27 4.75 16.03
N LEU A 71 -13.23 4.68 15.11
CA LEU A 71 -13.92 5.87 14.60
C LEU A 71 -14.74 6.56 15.69
N LYS A 72 -15.51 5.79 16.47
CA LYS A 72 -16.34 6.32 17.56
C LYS A 72 -15.51 6.94 18.68
N GLU A 73 -14.34 6.38 18.96
CA GLU A 73 -13.37 6.86 19.95
C GLU A 73 -12.54 8.05 19.43
N GLY A 74 -12.68 8.40 18.15
CA GLY A 74 -11.92 9.47 17.52
C GLY A 74 -10.46 9.12 17.24
N VAL A 75 -10.06 7.85 17.38
CA VAL A 75 -8.73 7.33 17.04
C VAL A 75 -8.52 7.35 15.53
N LEU A 76 -9.53 6.94 14.77
CA LEU A 76 -9.60 7.12 13.33
C LEU A 76 -10.56 8.27 13.00
N VAL A 77 -10.24 9.01 11.95
CA VAL A 77 -11.12 10.02 11.34
C VAL A 77 -11.17 9.81 9.84
N GLN A 78 -12.31 10.14 9.23
CA GLN A 78 -12.46 10.16 7.79
C GLN A 78 -12.32 11.59 7.28
N ASP A 79 -11.57 11.77 6.21
CA ASP A 79 -11.49 13.05 5.53
C ASP A 79 -12.83 13.48 4.92
N GLU A 80 -13.14 14.77 5.01
CA GLU A 80 -14.43 15.32 4.56
C GLU A 80 -14.52 15.42 3.03
N THR A 81 -13.39 15.70 2.38
CA THR A 81 -13.27 15.95 0.94
C THR A 81 -12.45 14.85 0.27
N PRO A 82 -12.85 14.35 -0.91
CA PRO A 82 -11.98 13.49 -1.70
C PRO A 82 -10.70 14.24 -2.07
N SER A 83 -9.54 13.60 -1.91
CA SER A 83 -8.26 14.22 -2.22
C SER A 83 -7.25 13.20 -2.72
N LEU A 84 -6.30 13.67 -3.53
CA LEU A 84 -5.05 12.96 -3.82
C LEU A 84 -4.01 13.31 -2.75
N TYR A 85 -3.06 12.41 -2.53
CA TYR A 85 -2.01 12.57 -1.53
C TYR A 85 -0.64 12.41 -2.15
N ALA A 86 0.22 13.40 -1.99
CA ALA A 86 1.63 13.26 -2.27
C ALA A 86 2.25 12.33 -1.22
N TYR A 87 3.03 11.35 -1.67
CA TYR A 87 3.76 10.40 -0.85
C TYR A 87 5.24 10.54 -1.11
N ARG A 88 6.04 10.66 -0.04
CA ARG A 88 7.50 10.70 -0.12
C ARG A 88 8.09 9.59 0.71
N GLN A 89 9.04 8.87 0.11
CA GLN A 89 9.84 7.87 0.78
C GLN A 89 11.32 8.18 0.64
N ARG A 90 12.02 8.35 1.75
CA ARG A 90 13.48 8.53 1.78
C ARG A 90 14.13 7.27 2.37
N PHE A 91 15.05 6.66 1.63
CA PHE A 91 15.67 5.40 2.02
C PHE A 91 17.13 5.33 1.57
N THR A 92 17.91 4.48 2.23
CA THR A 92 19.31 4.23 1.87
C THR A 92 19.40 2.91 1.11
N ALA A 93 19.94 2.94 -0.11
CA ALA A 93 20.19 1.74 -0.90
C ALA A 93 21.39 0.94 -0.32
N PRO A 94 21.57 -0.34 -0.68
CA PRO A 94 22.65 -1.17 -0.15
C PRO A 94 24.07 -0.67 -0.44
N ASP A 95 24.24 0.19 -1.46
CA ASP A 95 25.50 0.86 -1.79
C ASP A 95 25.78 2.09 -0.90
N GLY A 96 24.85 2.44 0.01
CA GLY A 96 24.93 3.61 0.88
C GLY A 96 24.34 4.89 0.27
N THR A 97 23.88 4.86 -0.98
CA THR A 97 23.28 6.02 -1.65
C THR A 97 21.90 6.30 -1.06
N VAL A 98 21.62 7.56 -0.71
CA VAL A 98 20.30 7.97 -0.21
C VAL A 98 19.42 8.39 -1.38
N HIS A 99 18.27 7.75 -1.52
CA HIS A 99 17.28 8.03 -2.54
C HIS A 99 16.02 8.63 -1.93
N THR A 100 15.33 9.47 -2.71
CA THR A 100 14.00 9.97 -2.40
C THR A 100 13.08 9.58 -3.54
N ARG A 101 12.05 8.79 -3.24
CA ARG A 101 10.99 8.42 -4.16
C ARG A 101 9.76 9.26 -3.87
N THR A 102 9.17 9.87 -4.90
CA THR A 102 7.93 10.63 -4.74
C THR A 102 6.83 10.04 -5.61
N GLY A 103 5.65 9.90 -5.04
CA GLY A 103 4.49 9.37 -5.74
C GLY A 103 3.20 10.07 -5.34
N VAL A 104 2.13 9.73 -6.03
CA VAL A 104 0.78 10.24 -5.77
C VAL A 104 -0.13 9.08 -5.42
N THR A 105 -0.84 9.22 -4.32
CA THR A 105 -1.76 8.22 -3.78
C THR A 105 -3.21 8.65 -4.01
N GLY A 106 -4.01 7.71 -4.52
CA GLY A 106 -5.42 7.88 -4.82
C GLY A 106 -6.12 6.53 -4.89
N VAL A 107 -7.33 6.49 -5.45
CA VAL A 107 -8.04 5.23 -5.73
C VAL A 107 -8.10 4.97 -7.23
N PHE A 108 -7.73 3.77 -7.63
CA PHE A 108 -7.82 3.27 -8.99
C PHE A 108 -9.15 2.57 -9.22
N ASP A 109 -9.89 2.98 -10.24
CA ASP A 109 -11.08 2.26 -10.72
C ASP A 109 -10.67 1.00 -11.52
N LEU A 110 -11.04 -0.15 -10.96
CA LEU A 110 -10.74 -1.51 -11.43
C LEU A 110 -11.44 -1.87 -12.75
N ALA A 111 -12.40 -1.08 -13.22
CA ALA A 111 -12.94 -1.21 -14.58
C ALA A 111 -11.85 -1.03 -15.66
N HIS A 112 -10.71 -0.44 -15.30
CA HIS A 112 -9.56 -0.22 -16.16
C HIS A 112 -8.38 -1.15 -15.87
N GLU A 113 -8.62 -2.34 -15.30
CA GLU A 113 -7.56 -3.31 -14.98
C GLU A 113 -6.69 -3.69 -16.19
N ASP A 114 -7.19 -3.55 -17.41
CA ASP A 114 -6.48 -3.79 -18.67
C ASP A 114 -5.26 -2.87 -18.87
N LYS A 115 -5.25 -1.70 -18.21
CA LYS A 115 -4.11 -0.76 -18.22
C LYS A 115 -2.99 -1.12 -17.27
N VAL A 116 -3.15 -2.19 -16.47
CA VAL A 116 -2.22 -2.56 -15.41
C VAL A 116 -1.53 -3.88 -15.76
N LEU A 117 -0.22 -3.81 -15.99
CA LEU A 117 0.62 -4.95 -16.32
C LEU A 117 1.08 -5.69 -15.06
N HIS A 118 0.99 -7.02 -15.12
CA HIS A 118 1.43 -7.93 -14.08
C HIS A 118 2.74 -8.63 -14.47
N HIS A 119 3.67 -8.78 -13.53
CA HIS A 119 4.93 -9.52 -13.72
C HIS A 119 5.10 -10.71 -12.75
N GLU A 120 4.14 -10.96 -11.85
CA GLU A 120 4.19 -12.04 -10.87
C GLU A 120 2.96 -12.95 -10.97
N ARG A 121 3.17 -14.27 -10.82
CA ARG A 121 2.09 -15.24 -10.59
C ARG A 121 1.71 -15.24 -9.11
N THR A 122 0.44 -15.00 -8.85
CA THR A 122 -0.08 -14.81 -7.49
C THR A 122 -0.44 -16.15 -6.80
N HIS A 123 0.02 -16.34 -5.56
CA HIS A 123 -0.11 -17.59 -4.78
C HIS A 123 -1.50 -17.74 -4.13
N GLY A 124 -2.10 -18.95 -4.18
CA GLY A 124 -3.50 -19.18 -3.77
C GLY A 124 -3.83 -18.88 -2.31
N ARG A 125 -2.96 -19.25 -1.36
CA ARG A 125 -3.24 -19.08 0.08
C ARG A 125 -3.30 -17.61 0.52
N ALA A 126 -2.39 -16.78 0.03
CA ALA A 126 -2.36 -15.34 0.34
C ALA A 126 -3.61 -14.62 -0.20
N LYS A 127 -4.15 -15.06 -1.36
CA LYS A 127 -5.38 -14.52 -1.93
C LYS A 127 -6.60 -14.75 -1.04
N ILE A 128 -6.78 -15.97 -0.53
CA ILE A 128 -7.95 -16.34 0.28
C ILE A 128 -8.01 -15.50 1.55
N ASP A 129 -6.87 -15.38 2.24
CA ASP A 129 -6.75 -14.61 3.47
C ASP A 129 -7.06 -13.11 3.23
N ARG A 130 -6.48 -12.51 2.18
CA ARG A 130 -6.75 -11.11 1.82
C ARG A 130 -8.19 -10.88 1.36
N LEU A 131 -8.79 -11.83 0.63
CA LEU A 131 -10.19 -11.72 0.21
C LEU A 131 -11.13 -11.77 1.42
N ARG A 132 -10.93 -12.72 2.35
CA ARG A 132 -11.71 -12.80 3.60
C ARG A 132 -11.61 -11.51 4.42
N LEU A 133 -10.42 -10.92 4.51
CA LEU A 133 -10.23 -9.64 5.19
C LEU A 133 -10.99 -8.51 4.50
N LEU A 134 -10.90 -8.41 3.17
CA LEU A 134 -11.58 -7.37 2.41
C LEU A 134 -13.11 -7.54 2.47
N GLU A 135 -13.62 -8.77 2.40
CA GLU A 135 -15.04 -9.08 2.53
C GLU A 135 -15.58 -8.70 3.92
N ALA A 136 -14.84 -9.02 4.98
CA ALA A 136 -15.29 -8.76 6.35
C ALA A 136 -15.15 -7.29 6.76
N SER A 137 -14.13 -6.59 6.26
CA SER A 137 -13.84 -5.20 6.65
C SER A 137 -14.40 -4.16 5.70
N GLU A 138 -14.53 -4.50 4.41
CA GLU A 138 -14.77 -3.56 3.31
C GLU A 138 -13.73 -2.42 3.25
N ILE A 139 -12.50 -2.69 3.71
CA ILE A 139 -11.43 -1.68 3.84
C ILE A 139 -10.13 -2.19 3.19
N HIS A 140 -9.47 -1.32 2.42
CA HIS A 140 -8.11 -1.53 1.94
C HIS A 140 -7.11 -0.97 2.95
N PHE A 141 -6.41 -1.84 3.68
CA PHE A 141 -5.39 -1.45 4.67
C PHE A 141 -4.00 -1.19 4.08
N GLY A 142 -3.83 -1.33 2.77
CA GLY A 142 -2.55 -1.11 2.11
C GLY A 142 -2.72 -0.73 0.66
N GLN A 143 -1.84 0.12 0.16
CA GLN A 143 -1.82 0.60 -1.21
C GLN A 143 -1.12 -0.38 -2.15
N ILE A 144 -1.49 -0.35 -3.42
CA ILE A 144 -0.77 -1.03 -4.49
C ILE A 144 0.26 -0.07 -5.06
N PHE A 145 1.51 -0.51 -5.20
CA PHE A 145 2.55 0.31 -5.77
C PHE A 145 2.57 0.13 -7.29
N LEU A 146 2.13 1.17 -7.99
CA LEU A 146 2.10 1.23 -9.45
C LEU A 146 3.25 2.10 -9.97
N VAL A 147 3.91 1.62 -11.02
CA VAL A 147 4.87 2.38 -11.81
C VAL A 147 4.19 2.82 -13.10
N ARG A 148 4.11 4.13 -13.33
CA ARG A 148 3.59 4.71 -14.57
C ARG A 148 4.70 4.79 -15.60
N HIS A 149 4.47 4.25 -16.79
CA HIS A 149 5.51 4.12 -17.82
C HIS A 149 5.16 4.83 -19.15
N GLU A 150 4.09 5.62 -19.17
CA GLU A 150 3.61 6.35 -20.34
C GLU A 150 3.32 7.81 -19.99
N GLY A 151 3.53 8.71 -20.97
CA GLY A 151 3.27 10.13 -20.85
C GLY A 151 4.45 10.95 -20.32
N PRO A 152 4.32 12.29 -20.29
CA PRO A 152 5.33 13.17 -19.68
C PRO A 152 5.38 12.95 -18.17
N SER A 153 6.53 13.21 -17.54
CA SER A 153 6.70 13.05 -16.08
C SER A 153 5.66 13.85 -15.29
N LEU A 154 5.23 13.31 -14.15
CA LEU A 154 4.35 13.97 -13.20
C LEU A 154 5.05 15.25 -12.70
N PRO A 155 4.29 16.32 -12.45
CA PRO A 155 4.82 17.57 -11.93
C PRO A 155 5.19 17.44 -10.44
N VAL A 156 6.19 16.61 -10.12
CA VAL A 156 6.64 16.34 -8.74
C VAL A 156 7.08 17.63 -8.03
N ALA A 157 7.60 18.60 -8.78
CA ALA A 157 8.00 19.90 -8.25
C ALA A 157 6.82 20.77 -7.79
N ASP A 158 5.61 20.51 -8.30
CA ASP A 158 4.40 21.25 -7.94
C ASP A 158 3.64 20.59 -6.77
N LEU A 159 4.08 19.40 -6.33
CA LEU A 159 3.52 18.73 -5.15
C LEU A 159 3.80 19.55 -3.88
N PRO A 160 2.92 19.46 -2.86
CA PRO A 160 3.12 20.14 -1.59
C PRO A 160 4.47 19.78 -0.97
N ASP A 161 5.09 20.75 -0.29
CA ASP A 161 6.25 20.45 0.52
C ASP A 161 5.88 19.48 1.65
N PHE A 162 6.89 18.78 2.13
CA PHE A 162 6.75 17.82 3.21
C PHE A 162 7.52 18.29 4.46
N GLU A 163 7.84 19.58 4.59
CA GLU A 163 8.58 20.10 5.75
C GLU A 163 7.78 19.95 7.04
N SER A 164 6.47 20.13 6.93
CA SER A 164 5.51 19.97 8.04
C SER A 164 4.88 18.57 8.11
N ALA A 165 5.21 17.67 7.18
CA ALA A 165 4.59 16.35 7.12
C ALA A 165 5.06 15.46 8.28
N PRO A 166 4.16 14.72 8.94
CA PRO A 166 4.58 13.66 9.85
C PRO A 166 5.52 12.66 9.15
N ILE A 167 6.61 12.31 9.81
CA ILE A 167 7.58 11.32 9.33
C ILE A 167 7.40 10.05 10.16
N VAL A 168 7.28 8.93 9.47
CA VAL A 168 7.26 7.60 10.08
C VAL A 168 8.42 6.78 9.55
N LYS A 169 9.16 6.13 10.44
CA LYS A 169 10.25 5.23 10.06
C LYS A 169 9.77 3.79 10.03
N ASP A 170 10.08 3.09 8.96
CA ASP A 170 9.90 1.65 8.91
C ASP A 170 11.04 0.93 9.65
N ARG A 171 11.00 -0.41 9.68
CA ARG A 171 12.02 -1.20 10.41
C ARG A 171 13.42 -1.11 9.78
N ASP A 172 13.47 -0.81 8.48
CA ASP A 172 14.68 -0.73 7.68
C ASP A 172 15.22 0.72 7.67
N GLY A 173 14.55 1.63 8.41
CA GLY A 173 14.93 3.02 8.58
C GLY A 173 14.46 3.93 7.45
N ALA A 174 13.66 3.44 6.50
CA ALA A 174 13.06 4.28 5.47
C ALA A 174 12.05 5.23 6.11
N GLU A 175 12.11 6.50 5.71
CA GLU A 175 11.23 7.56 6.17
C GLU A 175 10.07 7.71 5.20
N HIS A 176 8.85 7.70 5.73
CA HIS A 176 7.60 7.82 4.99
C HIS A 176 6.85 9.07 5.41
N SER A 177 6.37 9.83 4.43
CA SER A 177 5.54 11.02 4.65
C SER A 177 4.42 11.09 3.62
N PHE A 178 3.26 11.55 4.07
CA PHE A 178 2.11 11.85 3.22
C PHE A 178 1.71 13.31 3.41
N GLN A 179 1.29 13.95 2.32
CA GLN A 179 0.74 15.31 2.31
C GLN A 179 -0.48 15.37 1.40
N ARG A 180 -1.54 16.05 1.85
CA ARG A 180 -2.74 16.22 1.03
C ARG A 180 -2.45 17.21 -0.10
N ILE A 181 -2.87 16.88 -1.31
CA ILE A 181 -2.77 17.80 -2.46
C ILE A 181 -4.04 18.67 -2.46
N GLU A 182 -3.89 19.93 -2.03
CA GLU A 182 -5.03 20.86 -1.89
C GLU A 182 -5.30 21.67 -3.16
N ASN A 183 -4.31 21.80 -4.05
CA ASN A 183 -4.44 22.57 -5.29
C ASN A 183 -5.34 21.82 -6.30
N PRO A 184 -6.54 22.34 -6.62
CA PRO A 184 -7.49 21.66 -7.51
C PRO A 184 -6.98 21.54 -8.95
N ASP A 185 -6.24 22.53 -9.45
CA ASP A 185 -5.70 22.50 -10.83
C ASP A 185 -4.64 21.39 -10.95
N LEU A 186 -3.82 21.22 -9.91
CA LEU A 186 -2.85 20.14 -9.83
C LEU A 186 -3.55 18.78 -9.73
N VAL A 187 -4.60 18.66 -8.91
CA VAL A 187 -5.40 17.43 -8.83
C VAL A 187 -5.96 17.06 -10.20
N GLN A 188 -6.60 18.01 -10.89
CA GLN A 188 -7.15 17.77 -12.22
C GLN A 188 -6.06 17.33 -13.22
N GLY A 189 -4.91 18.02 -13.25
CA GLY A 189 -3.81 17.66 -14.14
C GLY A 189 -3.24 16.26 -13.86
N LEU A 190 -3.18 15.86 -12.59
CA LEU A 190 -2.77 14.50 -12.20
C LEU A 190 -3.78 13.44 -12.65
N GLU A 191 -5.08 13.68 -12.45
CA GLU A 191 -6.14 12.76 -12.87
C GLU A 191 -6.15 12.59 -14.41
N GLU A 192 -5.97 13.66 -15.17
CA GLU A 192 -5.84 13.64 -16.64
C GLU A 192 -4.58 12.88 -17.10
N ALA A 193 -3.45 13.05 -16.39
CA ALA A 193 -2.23 12.29 -16.66
C ALA A 193 -2.44 10.79 -16.42
N PHE A 194 -3.10 10.41 -15.32
CA PHE A 194 -3.41 9.00 -15.02
C PHE A 194 -4.40 8.39 -16.01
N ALA A 195 -5.35 9.18 -16.52
CA ALA A 195 -6.33 8.74 -17.49
C ALA A 195 -5.69 8.21 -18.79
N SER A 196 -4.58 8.81 -19.20
CA SER A 196 -3.90 8.56 -20.47
C SER A 196 -2.69 7.62 -20.37
N SER A 197 -2.42 7.03 -19.20
CA SER A 197 -1.22 6.24 -18.95
C SER A 197 -1.48 4.74 -18.74
N GLY A 198 -0.48 3.92 -19.09
CA GLY A 198 -0.30 2.54 -18.65
C GLY A 198 0.53 2.41 -17.36
N PHE A 199 0.30 1.32 -16.64
CA PHE A 199 0.93 1.04 -15.34
C PHE A 199 1.51 -0.37 -15.26
N VAL A 200 2.56 -0.54 -14.47
CA VAL A 200 3.10 -1.85 -14.05
C VAL A 200 2.98 -1.94 -12.54
N ILE A 201 2.50 -3.07 -12.01
CA ILE A 201 2.52 -3.31 -10.57
C ILE A 201 3.96 -3.59 -10.14
N ALA A 202 4.55 -2.73 -9.32
CA ALA A 202 5.85 -2.98 -8.69
C ALA A 202 5.72 -3.76 -7.37
N ASP A 203 4.65 -3.51 -6.61
CA ASP A 203 4.31 -4.30 -5.43
C ASP A 203 2.78 -4.33 -5.21
N GLY A 204 2.29 -5.45 -4.71
CA GLY A 204 0.88 -5.62 -4.37
C GLY A 204 0.06 -6.46 -5.35
N HIS A 205 0.66 -7.34 -6.15
CA HIS A 205 -0.06 -8.21 -7.11
C HIS A 205 -1.17 -9.02 -6.43
N HIS A 206 -0.93 -9.58 -5.24
CA HIS A 206 -1.96 -10.28 -4.44
C HIS A 206 -3.14 -9.36 -4.10
N ARG A 207 -2.87 -8.12 -3.68
CA ARG A 207 -3.89 -7.13 -3.31
C ARG A 207 -4.68 -6.69 -4.55
N PHE A 208 -4.01 -6.46 -5.67
CA PHE A 208 -4.67 -6.11 -6.94
C PHE A 208 -5.61 -7.23 -7.39
N THR A 209 -5.11 -8.48 -7.45
CA THR A 209 -5.94 -9.63 -7.85
C THR A 209 -7.16 -9.81 -6.94
N VAL A 210 -6.98 -9.64 -5.62
CA VAL A 210 -8.08 -9.74 -4.66
C VAL A 210 -9.09 -8.62 -4.83
N ALA A 211 -8.63 -7.37 -5.01
CA ALA A 211 -9.51 -6.23 -5.23
C ALA A 211 -10.31 -6.39 -6.53
N THR A 212 -9.65 -6.80 -7.63
CA THR A 212 -10.30 -7.17 -8.90
C THR A 212 -11.38 -8.23 -8.71
N GLN A 213 -11.07 -9.32 -8.00
CA GLN A 213 -12.03 -10.41 -7.76
C GLN A 213 -13.23 -9.89 -6.96
N TYR A 214 -12.95 -9.16 -5.87
CA TYR A 214 -13.98 -8.57 -5.02
C TYR A 214 -14.90 -7.61 -5.78
N ALA A 215 -14.35 -6.80 -6.68
CA ALA A 215 -15.10 -5.92 -7.56
C ALA A 215 -16.04 -6.71 -8.50
N LYS A 216 -15.53 -7.79 -9.12
CA LYS A 216 -16.28 -8.69 -10.01
C LYS A 216 -17.41 -9.43 -9.30
N ASP A 217 -17.21 -9.78 -8.03
CA ASP A 217 -18.22 -10.42 -7.19
C ASP A 217 -19.31 -9.43 -6.73
N HIS A 218 -19.05 -8.11 -6.82
CA HIS A 218 -19.96 -7.06 -6.38
C HIS A 218 -20.18 -5.96 -7.43
N PRO A 219 -20.60 -6.30 -8.66
CA PRO A 219 -20.62 -5.37 -9.80
C PRO A 219 -21.56 -4.17 -9.62
N ALA A 220 -22.58 -4.29 -8.76
CA ALA A 220 -23.54 -3.23 -8.47
C ALA A 220 -23.06 -2.21 -7.42
N CYS A 221 -21.91 -2.43 -6.77
CA CYS A 221 -21.43 -1.58 -5.69
C CYS A 221 -20.23 -0.74 -6.15
N ALA A 222 -20.47 0.53 -6.47
CA ALA A 222 -19.46 1.45 -7.01
C ALA A 222 -18.21 1.56 -6.10
N GLY A 223 -18.39 1.61 -4.77
CA GLY A 223 -17.27 1.69 -3.82
C GLY A 223 -16.38 0.45 -3.81
N LYS A 224 -16.89 -0.72 -4.26
CA LYS A 224 -16.14 -1.98 -4.35
C LYS A 224 -15.37 -2.12 -5.68
N GLN A 225 -15.55 -1.18 -6.61
CA GLN A 225 -14.85 -1.14 -7.89
C GLN A 225 -13.51 -0.40 -7.80
N GLN A 226 -13.06 -0.07 -6.59
CA GLN A 226 -11.94 0.83 -6.37
C GLN A 226 -10.88 0.20 -5.48
N VAL A 227 -9.61 0.52 -5.72
CA VAL A 227 -8.50 0.08 -4.86
C VAL A 227 -7.51 1.23 -4.63
N MET A 228 -6.98 1.34 -3.42
CA MET A 228 -5.98 2.35 -3.09
C MET A 228 -4.65 2.03 -3.77
N VAL A 229 -4.08 3.01 -4.47
CA VAL A 229 -2.82 2.89 -5.20
C VAL A 229 -1.91 4.07 -4.90
N THR A 230 -0.60 3.85 -5.00
CA THR A 230 0.40 4.91 -5.11
C THR A 230 1.11 4.75 -6.44
N VAL A 231 1.11 5.83 -7.22
CA VAL A 231 1.75 5.91 -8.53
C VAL A 231 3.07 6.64 -8.41
N VAL A 232 4.13 6.05 -8.96
CA VAL A 232 5.44 6.68 -9.16
C VAL A 232 5.79 6.58 -10.63
N ASP A 233 6.46 7.58 -11.17
CA ASP A 233 6.92 7.52 -12.55
C ASP A 233 8.12 6.60 -12.73
N VAL A 234 8.20 5.98 -13.91
CA VAL A 234 9.33 5.13 -14.28
C VAL A 234 10.67 5.89 -14.26
N ASP A 235 10.63 7.20 -14.50
CA ASP A 235 11.82 8.07 -14.51
C ASP A 235 12.09 8.74 -13.15
N ASP A 236 11.34 8.41 -12.10
CA ASP A 236 11.60 8.94 -10.75
C ASP A 236 12.99 8.47 -10.27
N PRO A 237 13.89 9.37 -9.84
CA PRO A 237 15.25 9.02 -9.44
C PRO A 237 15.32 8.17 -8.15
N GLY A 238 14.22 8.05 -7.41
CA GLY A 238 14.03 7.15 -6.28
C GLY A 238 13.38 5.82 -6.65
N LEU A 239 13.04 5.58 -7.92
CA LEU A 239 12.65 4.27 -8.42
C LEU A 239 13.89 3.39 -8.64
N VAL A 240 14.43 2.87 -7.54
CA VAL A 240 15.59 1.98 -7.55
C VAL A 240 15.13 0.53 -7.59
N VAL A 241 15.48 -0.19 -8.67
CA VAL A 241 15.21 -1.63 -8.83
C VAL A 241 16.51 -2.39 -8.70
N LEU A 242 16.64 -3.19 -7.63
CA LEU A 242 17.85 -3.97 -7.33
C LEU A 242 17.66 -5.46 -7.67
N PRO A 243 18.75 -6.18 -8.00
CA PRO A 243 18.67 -7.61 -8.25
C PRO A 243 18.22 -8.39 -7.01
N THR A 244 17.37 -9.39 -7.20
CA THR A 244 17.07 -10.39 -6.16
C THR A 244 18.06 -11.55 -6.29
N HIS A 245 19.06 -11.61 -5.42
CA HIS A 245 20.02 -12.71 -5.38
C HIS A 245 19.44 -13.95 -4.69
N ARG A 246 19.59 -15.13 -5.29
CA ARG A 246 19.23 -16.43 -4.68
C ARG A 246 20.51 -17.19 -4.36
N LEU A 247 20.77 -17.45 -3.08
CA LEU A 247 21.89 -18.27 -2.64
C LEU A 247 21.45 -19.73 -2.48
N LEU A 248 22.10 -20.64 -3.21
CA LEU A 248 21.94 -22.08 -3.03
C LEU A 248 23.11 -22.59 -2.19
N SER A 249 22.83 -23.35 -1.13
CA SER A 249 23.85 -23.96 -0.28
C SER A 249 23.55 -25.45 -0.07
N GLY A 250 24.58 -26.24 0.23
CA GLY A 250 24.44 -27.67 0.53
C GLY A 250 24.11 -28.58 -0.69
N LEU A 251 24.31 -28.10 -1.92
CA LEU A 251 24.13 -28.93 -3.11
C LEU A 251 25.38 -29.78 -3.38
N PRO A 252 25.23 -31.08 -3.72
CA PRO A 252 26.34 -31.90 -4.21
C PRO A 252 26.93 -31.29 -5.48
N THR A 253 28.26 -31.31 -5.61
CA THR A 253 29.01 -30.73 -6.75
C THR A 253 28.50 -31.21 -8.12
N GLU A 254 28.03 -32.47 -8.19
CA GLU A 254 27.47 -33.08 -9.40
C GLU A 254 26.20 -32.38 -9.90
N ARG A 255 25.42 -31.74 -9.01
CA ARG A 255 24.19 -31.01 -9.37
C ARG A 255 24.42 -29.53 -9.65
N THR A 256 25.55 -28.96 -9.26
CA THR A 256 25.88 -27.55 -9.50
C THR A 256 26.47 -27.31 -10.89
N MET A 257 27.08 -28.33 -11.51
CA MET A 257 27.71 -28.24 -12.84
C MET A 257 26.72 -28.01 -14.00
N GLY A 258 25.41 -28.21 -13.79
CA GLY A 258 24.37 -27.98 -14.80
C GLY A 258 23.51 -26.74 -14.58
N ILE A 259 23.82 -25.93 -13.57
CA ILE A 259 23.06 -24.70 -13.21
C ILE A 259 23.85 -23.42 -13.57
N LEU A 260 25.16 -23.54 -13.86
CA LEU A 260 26.01 -22.49 -14.42
C LEU A 260 26.04 -22.57 -15.94
#